data_AF-A0A0R2WZK0-F1
#
_entry.id   AF-A0A0R2WZK0-F1
#
_cell.length_a   1.000
_cell.length_b   1.000
_cell.length_c   1.000
_cell.angle_alpha   90.00
_cell.angle_beta   90.00
_cell.angle_gamma   90.00
#
_symmetry.space_group_name_H-M   'P 1'
#
loop_
_entity.id
_entity.type
_entity.pdbx_description
1 polymer ?
#
loop_
_entity_poly.entity_id
_entity_poly.type
_entity_poly.pdbx_seq_one_letter_code
_entity_poly.pdbx_strand_id
1 'polypeptide(L)'
;MGIPVGIIKSAYSGTAIQAWMSEEQIKNYPELLKAPAGPKEVKCSELYYGMINPLMGLSVKGFLWYQGEGNHRDPELYAALLPLMVSDWRKKWEIGNFPFYFVQIAPYSYPDKGNAAKMRQEMANCVKTIPNSGIAIMTDAGEEFNIHPEDKEVVAKRLLYLALSKTYGLKGFPSCGPIYKSMALEADKIVINFDYAEMGLTTFGQPLLNFEIAGADGIYSPANAKIVKGSIEVWNTSISNPVGVRYAFKDWVKGDLYNSQGLPVSSFEAAISNQN
;
A
#
# COMPACT_ATOMS: atom_id res chain seq x y z
N MET A 1 25.78 12.19 -6.75
CA MET A 1 26.08 11.78 -5.36
C MET A 1 27.43 11.05 -5.22
N GLY A 2 28.00 10.44 -6.28
CA GLY A 2 29.38 9.93 -6.26
C GLY A 2 29.66 8.75 -5.31
N ILE A 3 28.63 8.23 -4.63
CA ILE A 3 28.71 7.12 -3.69
C ILE A 3 28.32 5.83 -4.43
N PRO A 4 29.15 4.78 -4.42
CA PRO A 4 28.77 3.47 -4.94
C PRO A 4 27.55 2.90 -4.22
N VAL A 5 26.62 2.29 -4.97
CA VAL A 5 25.42 1.65 -4.42
C VAL A 5 25.53 0.14 -4.62
N GLY A 6 25.48 -0.62 -3.52
CA GLY A 6 25.35 -2.07 -3.53
C GLY A 6 23.91 -2.51 -3.29
N ILE A 7 23.47 -3.58 -3.94
CA ILE A 7 22.14 -4.17 -3.74
C ILE A 7 22.32 -5.63 -3.31
N ILE A 8 21.69 -6.01 -2.20
CA ILE A 8 21.60 -7.40 -1.75
C ILE A 8 20.18 -7.89 -2.07
N LYS A 9 20.08 -8.95 -2.88
CA LYS A 9 18.80 -9.56 -3.22
C LYS A 9 18.50 -10.71 -2.26
N SER A 10 17.48 -10.52 -1.43
CA SER A 10 16.88 -11.56 -0.58
C SER A 10 15.39 -11.63 -0.91
N ALA A 11 15.00 -12.52 -1.82
CA ALA A 11 13.64 -12.61 -2.34
C ALA A 11 13.30 -14.05 -2.72
N TYR A 12 12.08 -14.48 -2.41
CA TYR A 12 11.55 -15.81 -2.72
C TYR A 12 10.07 -15.70 -3.11
N SER A 13 9.68 -16.31 -4.23
CA SER A 13 8.35 -16.10 -4.82
C SER A 13 7.23 -16.83 -4.07
N GLY A 14 6.03 -16.25 -4.09
CA GLY A 14 4.80 -16.85 -3.57
C GLY A 14 4.70 -16.94 -2.05
N THR A 15 5.64 -16.36 -1.31
CA THR A 15 5.67 -16.45 0.15
C THR A 15 4.77 -15.42 0.80
N ALA A 16 4.19 -15.79 1.93
CA ALA A 16 3.50 -14.93 2.85
C ALA A 16 4.48 -14.30 3.88
N ILE A 17 4.12 -13.17 4.48
CA ILE A 17 5.00 -12.38 5.34
C ILE A 17 5.49 -13.15 6.56
N GLN A 18 4.72 -14.10 7.07
CA GLN A 18 5.10 -14.93 8.21
C GLN A 18 6.30 -15.87 7.94
N ALA A 19 6.68 -16.10 6.67
CA ALA A 19 7.94 -16.77 6.33
C ALA A 19 9.18 -15.90 6.66
N TRP A 20 8.99 -14.58 6.71
CA TRP A 20 10.03 -13.55 6.83
C TRP A 20 10.12 -12.92 8.23
N MET A 21 9.26 -13.36 9.15
CA MET A 21 9.27 -12.93 10.54
C MET A 21 10.10 -13.88 11.40
N SER A 22 10.65 -13.40 12.51
CA SER A 22 11.31 -14.27 13.48
C SER A 22 10.30 -15.12 14.26
N GLU A 23 10.75 -16.26 14.79
CA GLU A 23 9.92 -17.11 15.64
C GLU A 23 9.38 -16.38 16.89
N GLU A 24 10.14 -15.42 17.42
CA GLU A 24 9.74 -14.59 18.58
C GLU A 24 8.43 -13.85 18.28
N GLN A 25 8.29 -13.30 17.07
CA GLN A 25 7.07 -12.60 16.66
C GLN A 25 5.96 -13.56 16.28
N ILE A 26 6.29 -14.67 15.58
CA ILE A 26 5.30 -15.65 15.13
C ILE A 26 4.62 -16.37 16.30
N LYS A 27 5.29 -16.55 17.45
CA LYS A 27 4.68 -17.15 18.65
C LYS A 27 3.44 -16.39 19.16
N ASN A 28 3.31 -15.10 18.83
CA ASN A 28 2.13 -14.30 19.16
C ASN A 28 0.93 -14.60 18.24
N TYR A 29 1.14 -15.39 17.18
CA TYR A 29 0.15 -15.76 16.19
C TYR A 29 0.18 -17.28 15.94
N PRO A 30 -0.15 -18.12 16.95
CA PRO A 30 -0.01 -19.58 16.88
C PRO A 30 -0.84 -20.22 15.75
N GLU A 31 -1.91 -19.56 15.33
CA GLU A 31 -2.74 -19.99 14.20
C GLU A 31 -1.96 -20.03 12.87
N LEU A 32 -0.95 -19.16 12.68
CA LEU A 32 -0.14 -19.13 11.47
C LEU A 32 0.79 -20.33 11.35
N LEU A 33 1.14 -20.98 12.46
CA LEU A 33 1.99 -22.18 12.48
C LEU A 33 1.27 -23.43 11.94
N LYS A 34 -0.06 -23.37 11.79
CA LYS A 34 -0.88 -24.51 11.32
C LYS A 34 -0.84 -24.69 9.80
N ALA A 35 -0.32 -23.73 9.04
CA ALA A 35 -0.27 -23.76 7.59
C ALA A 35 1.09 -23.31 7.05
N PRO A 36 1.46 -23.74 5.83
CA PRO A 36 2.63 -23.20 5.13
C PRO A 36 2.52 -21.69 4.93
N ALA A 37 3.67 -21.03 4.97
CA ALA A 37 3.87 -19.62 4.68
C ALA A 37 4.27 -19.36 3.22
N GLY A 38 4.08 -20.31 2.31
CA GLY A 38 4.44 -20.18 0.91
C GLY A 38 4.37 -21.49 0.13
N PRO A 39 4.78 -21.48 -1.15
CA PRO A 39 4.84 -22.68 -1.97
C PRO A 39 5.88 -23.67 -1.43
N LYS A 40 5.76 -24.95 -1.82
CA LYS A 40 6.70 -26.01 -1.43
C LYS A 40 6.86 -26.17 0.09
N GLU A 41 5.77 -25.96 0.83
CA GLU A 41 5.73 -26.12 2.29
C GLU A 41 6.69 -25.20 3.07
N VAL A 42 7.11 -24.06 2.50
CA VAL A 42 7.88 -23.03 3.24
C VAL A 42 7.18 -22.73 4.55
N LYS A 43 7.89 -22.89 5.67
CA LYS A 43 7.33 -22.72 7.01
C LYS A 43 7.43 -21.26 7.47
N CYS A 44 6.66 -20.93 8.51
CA CYS A 44 6.86 -19.66 9.22
C CYS A 44 8.33 -19.55 9.68
N SER A 45 8.88 -18.34 9.61
CA SER A 45 10.27 -18.01 9.97
C SER A 45 11.39 -18.66 9.15
N GLU A 46 11.08 -19.55 8.21
CA GLU A 46 12.10 -20.28 7.46
C GLU A 46 12.98 -19.34 6.62
N LEU A 47 12.37 -18.39 5.91
CA LEU A 47 13.11 -17.43 5.08
C LEU A 47 13.75 -16.32 5.90
N TYR A 48 13.18 -15.98 7.06
CA TYR A 48 13.87 -15.13 8.02
C TYR A 48 15.23 -15.72 8.39
N TYR A 49 15.30 -16.96 8.87
CA TYR A 49 16.56 -17.58 9.28
C TYR A 49 17.47 -17.95 8.10
N GLY A 50 16.90 -18.33 6.96
CA GLY A 50 17.67 -18.70 5.78
C GLY A 50 18.22 -17.53 4.98
N MET A 51 17.54 -16.38 4.96
CA MET A 51 17.83 -15.30 3.99
C MET A 51 17.94 -13.90 4.59
N ILE A 52 17.47 -13.65 5.81
CA ILE A 52 17.53 -12.32 6.46
C ILE A 52 18.51 -12.33 7.63
N ASN A 53 18.36 -13.27 8.56
CA ASN A 53 19.22 -13.42 9.73
C ASN A 53 20.73 -13.50 9.38
N PRO A 54 21.18 -14.20 8.32
CA PRO A 54 22.59 -14.25 7.95
C PRO A 54 23.17 -12.91 7.46
N LEU A 55 22.31 -11.95 7.09
CA LEU A 55 22.71 -10.61 6.65
C LEU A 55 22.84 -9.63 7.82
N MET A 56 22.37 -10.00 9.02
CA MET A 56 22.49 -9.17 10.22
C MET A 56 23.96 -8.91 10.55
N GLY A 57 24.27 -7.66 10.94
CA GLY A 57 25.64 -7.18 11.14
C GLY A 57 26.22 -6.44 9.93
N LEU A 58 25.61 -6.53 8.75
CA LEU A 58 25.94 -5.66 7.63
C LEU A 58 25.40 -4.24 7.88
N SER A 59 26.21 -3.22 7.59
CA SER A 59 25.70 -1.85 7.52
C SER A 59 24.88 -1.66 6.24
N VAL A 60 23.56 -1.53 6.37
CA VAL A 60 22.66 -1.26 5.25
C VAL A 60 22.08 0.15 5.33
N LYS A 61 21.79 0.77 4.17
CA LYS A 61 21.13 2.08 4.11
C LYS A 61 19.61 2.02 4.15
N GLY A 62 19.03 0.84 4.04
CA GLY A 62 17.59 0.63 4.09
C GLY A 62 17.17 -0.64 3.36
N PHE A 63 15.87 -0.89 3.37
CA PHE A 63 15.23 -2.04 2.73
C PHE A 63 14.24 -1.59 1.67
N LEU A 64 14.21 -2.35 0.58
CA LEU A 64 13.17 -2.30 -0.43
C LEU A 64 12.35 -3.60 -0.33
N TRP A 65 11.06 -3.49 -0.04
CA TRP A 65 10.18 -4.63 0.25
C TRP A 65 9.03 -4.70 -0.74
N TYR A 66 9.00 -5.74 -1.57
CA TYR A 66 7.88 -6.00 -2.47
C TYR A 66 7.36 -7.42 -2.23
N GLN A 67 6.37 -7.51 -1.36
CA GLN A 67 5.63 -8.72 -1.05
C GLN A 67 4.26 -8.29 -0.53
N GLY A 68 3.24 -9.09 -0.82
CA GLY A 68 1.91 -8.95 -0.23
C GLY A 68 0.89 -9.87 -0.91
N GLU A 69 1.18 -10.30 -2.13
CA GLU A 69 0.37 -11.21 -2.92
C GLU A 69 0.13 -12.54 -2.19
N GLY A 70 1.10 -13.03 -1.42
CA GLY A 70 0.95 -14.22 -0.57
C GLY A 70 0.01 -14.05 0.63
N ASN A 71 -0.40 -12.82 0.95
CA ASN A 71 -1.27 -12.47 2.07
C ASN A 71 -2.54 -11.74 1.64
N HIS A 72 -2.81 -11.60 0.34
CA HIS A 72 -3.92 -10.77 -0.16
C HIS A 72 -5.29 -11.18 0.39
N ARG A 73 -5.44 -12.42 0.87
CA ARG A 73 -6.65 -12.94 1.50
C ARG A 73 -6.93 -12.38 2.89
N ASP A 74 -5.91 -11.92 3.60
CA ASP A 74 -6.01 -11.48 5.00
C ASP A 74 -5.38 -10.08 5.18
N PRO A 75 -5.98 -9.00 4.61
CA PRO A 75 -5.44 -7.64 4.66
C PRO A 75 -5.13 -7.12 6.07
N GLU A 76 -6.04 -7.33 7.01
CA GLU A 76 -5.93 -6.84 8.39
C GLU A 76 -4.79 -7.55 9.12
N LEU A 77 -4.65 -8.87 8.89
CA LEU A 77 -3.54 -9.64 9.42
C LEU A 77 -2.22 -9.09 8.84
N TYR A 78 -2.14 -8.83 7.54
CA TYR A 78 -0.95 -8.26 6.94
C TYR A 78 -0.58 -6.90 7.55
N ALA A 79 -1.57 -6.01 7.75
CA ALA A 79 -1.35 -4.72 8.40
C ALA A 79 -0.88 -4.82 9.85
N ALA A 80 -1.22 -5.90 10.56
CA ALA A 80 -0.68 -6.19 11.88
C ALA A 80 0.75 -6.73 11.81
N LEU A 81 1.04 -7.63 10.86
CA LEU A 81 2.33 -8.33 10.78
C LEU A 81 3.45 -7.47 10.18
N LEU A 82 3.17 -6.61 9.19
CA LEU A 82 4.23 -5.84 8.52
C LEU A 82 4.96 -4.87 9.48
N PRO A 83 4.28 -4.03 10.28
CA PRO A 83 4.96 -3.17 11.25
C PRO A 83 5.71 -3.96 12.32
N LEU A 84 5.16 -5.10 12.72
CA LEU A 84 5.79 -5.99 13.69
C LEU A 84 7.10 -6.58 13.15
N MET A 85 7.10 -7.07 11.91
CA MET A 85 8.29 -7.58 11.23
C MET A 85 9.36 -6.49 11.11
N VAL A 86 9.00 -5.28 10.67
CA VAL A 86 9.95 -4.17 10.50
C VAL A 86 10.54 -3.74 11.84
N SER A 87 9.72 -3.66 12.90
CA SER A 87 10.17 -3.34 14.25
C SER A 87 11.14 -4.40 14.79
N ASP A 88 10.82 -5.68 14.60
CA ASP A 88 11.66 -6.80 15.02
C ASP A 88 13.00 -6.82 14.29
N TRP A 89 12.99 -6.61 12.97
CA TRP A 89 14.23 -6.50 12.20
C TRP A 89 15.09 -5.33 12.67
N ARG A 90 14.50 -4.14 12.90
CA ARG A 90 15.24 -2.98 13.44
C ARG A 90 15.86 -3.26 14.80
N LYS A 91 15.10 -3.90 15.70
CA LYS A 91 15.59 -4.32 17.02
C LYS A 91 16.79 -5.25 16.91
N LYS A 92 16.71 -6.25 16.03
CA LYS A 92 17.77 -7.27 15.88
C LYS A 92 18.98 -6.80 15.07
N TRP A 93 18.79 -5.85 14.16
CA TRP A 93 19.89 -5.31 13.34
C TRP A 93 20.73 -4.26 14.08
N GLU A 94 20.16 -3.61 15.09
CA GLU A 94 20.85 -2.66 15.99
C GLU A 94 21.51 -1.45 15.30
N ILE A 95 21.05 -1.08 14.09
CA ILE A 95 21.50 0.12 13.35
C ILE A 95 20.46 1.25 13.36
N GLY A 96 19.49 1.18 14.27
CA GLY A 96 18.43 2.16 14.44
C GLY A 96 17.28 2.05 13.44
N ASN A 97 16.52 3.13 13.29
CA ASN A 97 15.36 3.21 12.41
C ASN A 97 15.77 3.36 10.95
N PHE A 98 16.39 2.33 10.36
CA PHE A 98 16.75 2.35 8.94
C PHE A 98 15.52 2.58 8.03
N PRO A 99 15.69 3.26 6.89
CA PRO A 99 14.62 3.42 5.89
C PRO A 99 14.01 2.09 5.45
N PHE A 100 12.68 2.02 5.43
CA PHE A 100 11.94 0.84 4.94
C PHE A 100 10.91 1.27 3.89
N TYR A 101 11.21 1.00 2.62
CA TYR A 101 10.33 1.36 1.50
C TYR A 101 9.69 0.12 0.93
N PHE A 102 8.37 0.12 0.86
CA PHE A 102 7.61 -1.05 0.41
C PHE A 102 6.72 -0.73 -0.78
N VAL A 103 6.27 -1.76 -1.48
CA VAL A 103 5.48 -1.64 -2.71
C VAL A 103 4.08 -2.14 -2.43
N GLN A 104 3.08 -1.34 -2.77
CA GLN A 104 1.69 -1.77 -2.74
C GLN A 104 1.47 -2.86 -3.78
N ILE A 105 0.71 -3.92 -3.47
CA ILE A 105 0.41 -4.95 -4.48
C ILE A 105 -0.25 -4.32 -5.71
N ALA A 106 0.14 -4.77 -6.89
CA ALA A 106 -0.44 -4.29 -8.13
C ALA A 106 -1.90 -4.77 -8.27
N PRO A 107 -2.77 -4.02 -8.97
CA PRO A 107 -4.05 -4.56 -9.42
C PRO A 107 -3.84 -5.83 -10.25
N TYR A 108 -4.67 -6.84 -9.98
CA TYR A 108 -4.66 -8.14 -10.64
C TYR A 108 -6.02 -8.80 -10.45
N SER A 109 -6.55 -9.48 -11.47
CA SER A 109 -7.80 -10.22 -11.37
C SER A 109 -7.57 -11.57 -10.67
N TYR A 110 -7.63 -11.55 -9.34
CA TYR A 110 -7.50 -12.75 -8.52
C TYR A 110 -8.63 -13.76 -8.81
N PRO A 111 -8.31 -15.06 -8.98
CA PRO A 111 -9.34 -16.09 -9.19
C PRO A 111 -10.28 -16.29 -8.00
N ASP A 112 -9.79 -16.01 -6.80
CA ASP A 112 -10.53 -16.01 -5.55
C ASP A 112 -11.03 -14.60 -5.20
N LYS A 113 -12.27 -14.50 -4.71
CA LYS A 113 -12.92 -13.22 -4.47
C LYS A 113 -12.14 -12.34 -3.48
N GLY A 114 -11.75 -11.13 -3.90
CA GLY A 114 -12.30 -9.89 -3.33
C GLY A 114 -11.55 -9.10 -2.27
N ASN A 115 -10.25 -9.33 -2.02
CA ASN A 115 -9.53 -8.61 -0.95
C ASN A 115 -8.35 -7.76 -1.42
N ALA A 116 -8.00 -7.72 -2.71
CA ALA A 116 -6.80 -7.02 -3.14
C ALA A 116 -6.92 -5.50 -2.95
N ALA A 117 -8.10 -4.91 -3.16
CA ALA A 117 -8.35 -3.50 -2.87
C ALA A 117 -8.17 -3.15 -1.39
N LYS A 118 -8.72 -3.99 -0.50
CA LYS A 118 -8.58 -3.82 0.95
C LYS A 118 -7.13 -4.00 1.38
N MET A 119 -6.43 -5.00 0.83
CA MET A 119 -4.98 -5.18 1.01
C MET A 119 -4.20 -3.94 0.60
N ARG A 120 -4.48 -3.34 -0.57
CA ARG A 120 -3.85 -2.09 -1.00
C ARG A 120 -4.08 -0.95 -0.01
N GLN A 121 -5.31 -0.80 0.50
CA GLN A 121 -5.64 0.19 1.53
C GLN A 121 -4.84 -0.06 2.82
N GLU A 122 -4.81 -1.29 3.31
CA GLU A 122 -4.11 -1.65 4.54
C GLU A 122 -2.59 -1.46 4.43
N MET A 123 -2.00 -1.79 3.27
CA MET A 123 -0.60 -1.46 2.98
C MET A 123 -0.35 0.05 3.04
N ALA A 124 -1.24 0.88 2.45
CA ALA A 124 -1.10 2.33 2.54
C ALA A 124 -1.21 2.85 3.98
N ASN A 125 -2.08 2.24 4.80
CA ASN A 125 -2.20 2.55 6.23
C ASN A 125 -0.91 2.21 7.01
N CYS A 126 -0.15 1.18 6.62
CA CYS A 126 1.12 0.84 7.26
C CYS A 126 2.15 1.97 7.22
N VAL A 127 2.05 2.93 6.30
CA VAL A 127 2.92 4.13 6.30
C VAL A 127 2.79 4.94 7.59
N LYS A 128 1.59 4.94 8.20
CA LYS A 128 1.30 5.66 9.46
C LYS A 128 1.84 4.92 10.68
N THR A 129 2.01 3.61 10.60
CA THR A 129 2.42 2.75 11.73
C THR A 129 3.88 2.32 11.67
N ILE A 130 4.55 2.45 10.53
CA ILE A 130 5.97 2.13 10.36
C ILE A 130 6.79 3.43 10.29
N PRO A 131 7.56 3.79 11.33
CA PRO A 131 8.43 4.96 11.30
C PRO A 131 9.48 4.87 10.19
N ASN A 132 9.96 6.02 9.68
CA ASN A 132 10.96 6.09 8.59
C ASN A 132 10.67 5.14 7.43
N SER A 133 9.43 5.18 6.93
CA SER A 133 8.97 4.32 5.84
C SER A 133 8.33 5.12 4.70
N GLY A 134 7.98 4.43 3.64
CA GLY A 134 7.19 4.96 2.54
C GLY A 134 6.74 3.84 1.60
N ILE A 135 5.72 4.14 0.79
CA ILE A 135 5.08 3.16 -0.08
C ILE A 135 5.11 3.61 -1.54
N ALA A 136 5.48 2.71 -2.43
CA ALA A 136 5.24 2.85 -3.87
C ALA A 136 3.82 2.37 -4.16
N ILE A 137 2.89 3.31 -4.39
CA ILE A 137 1.51 3.02 -4.81
C ILE A 137 1.52 2.45 -6.22
N MET A 138 0.65 1.47 -6.50
CA MET A 138 0.63 0.72 -7.77
C MET A 138 -0.72 0.70 -8.48
N THR A 139 -1.71 1.47 -8.03
CA THR A 139 -3.09 1.44 -8.57
C THR A 139 -3.23 1.75 -10.07
N ASP A 140 -2.24 2.38 -10.71
CA ASP A 140 -2.20 2.70 -12.14
C ASP A 140 -1.34 1.76 -12.99
N ALA A 141 -0.63 0.82 -12.35
CA ALA A 141 0.36 -0.05 -12.99
C ALA A 141 0.13 -1.51 -12.60
N GLY A 142 0.26 -2.42 -13.55
CA GLY A 142 -0.05 -3.83 -13.37
C GLY A 142 -0.58 -4.44 -14.64
N GLU A 143 -0.93 -5.72 -14.59
CA GLU A 143 -1.50 -6.47 -15.70
C GLU A 143 -2.67 -7.32 -15.21
N GLU A 144 -3.82 -7.24 -15.90
CA GLU A 144 -5.07 -7.83 -15.43
C GLU A 144 -4.96 -9.33 -15.18
N PHE A 145 -4.24 -10.02 -16.08
CA PHE A 145 -4.15 -11.47 -16.10
C PHE A 145 -2.72 -11.97 -15.81
N ASN A 146 -1.83 -11.09 -15.35
CA ASN A 146 -0.47 -11.45 -14.98
C ASN A 146 -0.11 -10.83 -13.62
N ILE A 147 -0.07 -11.67 -12.58
CA ILE A 147 0.31 -11.30 -11.22
C ILE A 147 1.80 -10.88 -11.12
N HIS A 148 2.58 -11.09 -12.18
CA HIS A 148 3.96 -10.65 -12.31
C HIS A 148 4.13 -9.64 -13.45
N PRO A 149 3.63 -8.39 -13.30
CA PRO A 149 3.68 -7.38 -14.36
C PRO A 149 5.07 -7.19 -14.94
N GLU A 150 5.22 -7.09 -16.25
CA GLU A 150 6.52 -7.03 -16.93
C GLU A 150 7.25 -5.72 -16.66
N ASP A 151 6.52 -4.61 -16.56
CA ASP A 151 7.08 -3.30 -16.27
C ASP A 151 7.50 -3.17 -14.80
N LYS A 152 8.73 -3.60 -14.52
CA LYS A 152 9.40 -3.39 -13.23
C LYS A 152 10.06 -2.03 -13.11
N GLU A 153 10.14 -1.25 -14.20
CA GLU A 153 10.77 0.06 -14.20
C GLU A 153 9.93 1.07 -13.42
N VAL A 154 8.60 0.99 -13.54
CA VAL A 154 7.66 1.83 -12.74
C VAL A 154 7.88 1.62 -11.24
N VAL A 155 7.95 0.37 -10.79
CA VAL A 155 8.19 0.04 -9.37
C VAL A 155 9.55 0.56 -8.91
N ALA A 156 10.59 0.32 -9.71
CA ALA A 156 11.95 0.76 -9.39
C ALA A 156 12.07 2.28 -9.29
N LYS A 157 11.44 3.03 -10.21
CA LYS A 157 11.41 4.51 -10.16
C LYS A 157 10.71 5.04 -8.91
N ARG A 158 9.58 4.46 -8.52
CA ARG A 158 8.84 4.88 -7.32
C ARG A 158 9.64 4.64 -6.03
N LEU A 159 10.29 3.48 -5.91
CA LEU A 159 11.20 3.19 -4.80
C LEU A 159 12.43 4.10 -4.81
N LEU A 160 12.97 4.41 -5.99
CA LEU A 160 14.07 5.36 -6.14
C LEU A 160 13.67 6.76 -5.66
N TYR A 161 12.48 7.25 -6.01
CA TYR A 161 12.00 8.55 -5.54
C TYR A 161 11.84 8.58 -4.02
N LEU A 162 11.35 7.51 -3.40
CA LEU A 162 11.34 7.37 -1.94
C LEU A 162 12.75 7.47 -1.35
N ALA A 163 13.71 6.72 -1.88
CA ALA A 163 15.08 6.74 -1.36
C ALA A 163 15.74 8.11 -1.55
N LEU A 164 15.66 8.70 -2.75
CA LEU A 164 16.28 9.99 -3.04
C LEU A 164 15.70 11.10 -2.15
N SER A 165 14.39 11.11 -1.94
CA SER A 165 13.71 12.13 -1.12
C SER A 165 13.92 11.91 0.38
N LYS A 166 13.55 10.72 0.89
CA LYS A 166 13.50 10.46 2.33
C LYS A 166 14.83 9.99 2.93
N THR A 167 15.71 9.33 2.17
CA THR A 167 17.03 8.89 2.66
C THR A 167 18.13 9.87 2.30
N TYR A 168 18.15 10.35 1.05
CA TYR A 168 19.23 11.21 0.55
C TYR A 168 18.92 12.70 0.60
N GLY A 169 17.72 13.09 1.04
CA GLY A 169 17.34 14.49 1.28
C GLY A 169 17.24 15.34 0.01
N LEU A 170 17.16 14.72 -1.17
CA LEU A 170 16.95 15.44 -2.42
C LEU A 170 15.51 15.93 -2.49
N LYS A 171 15.33 17.17 -2.93
CA LYS A 171 14.02 17.85 -2.97
C LYS A 171 13.64 18.19 -4.41
N GLY A 172 12.38 18.59 -4.60
CA GLY A 172 11.87 19.09 -5.88
C GLY A 172 11.19 18.04 -6.77
N PHE A 173 10.92 16.83 -6.26
CA PHE A 173 10.17 15.78 -6.96
C PHE A 173 9.27 15.02 -5.97
N PRO A 174 8.18 14.39 -6.42
CA PRO A 174 7.30 13.64 -5.54
C PRO A 174 7.97 12.32 -5.13
N SER A 175 7.69 11.86 -3.92
CA SER A 175 8.18 10.56 -3.46
C SER A 175 7.09 9.61 -3.01
N CYS A 176 5.84 10.06 -2.87
CA CYS A 176 4.71 9.22 -2.50
C CYS A 176 3.47 9.66 -3.26
N GLY A 177 2.65 8.70 -3.69
CA GLY A 177 1.31 8.98 -4.20
C GLY A 177 0.34 9.33 -3.07
N PRO A 178 -0.79 9.99 -3.35
CA PRO A 178 -1.71 10.38 -2.29
C PRO A 178 -2.34 9.19 -1.56
N ILE A 179 -2.51 9.36 -0.25
CA ILE A 179 -3.14 8.39 0.65
C ILE A 179 -4.32 9.07 1.34
N TYR A 180 -5.44 8.35 1.45
CA TYR A 180 -6.63 8.86 2.14
C TYR A 180 -6.30 9.39 3.54
N LYS A 181 -6.76 10.61 3.82
CA LYS A 181 -6.57 11.29 5.10
C LYS A 181 -7.87 11.38 5.88
N SER A 182 -8.90 11.95 5.27
CA SER A 182 -10.16 12.28 5.93
C SER A 182 -11.25 12.54 4.91
N MET A 183 -12.49 12.49 5.36
CA MET A 183 -13.64 12.96 4.59
C MET A 183 -14.61 13.76 5.45
N ALA A 184 -15.45 14.56 4.79
CA ALA A 184 -16.54 15.29 5.40
C ALA A 184 -17.80 15.20 4.52
N LEU A 185 -18.97 15.18 5.15
CA LEU A 185 -20.24 15.30 4.46
C LEU A 185 -20.59 16.78 4.29
N GLU A 186 -20.77 17.22 3.05
CA GLU A 186 -21.22 18.56 2.70
C GLU A 186 -22.49 18.45 1.85
N ALA A 187 -23.65 18.64 2.49
CA ALA A 187 -24.95 18.31 1.93
C ALA A 187 -24.99 16.84 1.43
N ASP A 188 -25.29 16.59 0.16
CA ASP A 188 -25.34 15.25 -0.44
C ASP A 188 -24.02 14.84 -1.11
N LYS A 189 -22.89 15.43 -0.69
CA LYS A 189 -21.57 15.14 -1.24
C LYS A 189 -20.60 14.76 -0.14
N ILE A 190 -19.69 13.84 -0.46
CA ILE A 190 -18.54 13.56 0.38
C ILE A 190 -17.32 14.30 -0.18
N VAL A 191 -16.70 15.14 0.65
CA VAL A 191 -15.45 15.84 0.35
C VAL A 191 -14.28 15.06 0.96
N ILE A 192 -13.30 14.69 0.14
CA ILE A 192 -12.18 13.82 0.51
C ILE A 192 -10.86 14.58 0.42
N ASN A 193 -10.04 14.41 1.46
CA ASN A 193 -8.69 14.96 1.55
C ASN A 193 -7.65 13.84 1.59
N PHE A 194 -6.46 14.15 1.09
CA PHE A 194 -5.34 13.22 0.99
C PHE A 194 -4.07 13.79 1.62
N ASP A 195 -3.26 12.92 2.22
CA ASP A 195 -1.84 13.21 2.46
C ASP A 195 -1.06 13.03 1.13
N TYR A 196 0.10 13.69 0.99
CA TYR A 196 0.96 13.62 -0.20
C TYR A 196 0.34 14.19 -1.50
N ALA A 197 -0.55 15.17 -1.33
CA ALA A 197 -1.21 15.92 -2.40
C ALA A 197 -1.00 17.44 -2.29
N GLU A 198 0.10 17.89 -1.66
CA GLU A 198 0.34 19.29 -1.31
C GLU A 198 0.45 20.21 -2.55
N MET A 199 0.90 19.66 -3.69
CA MET A 199 0.97 20.38 -4.96
C MET A 199 -0.30 20.22 -5.82
N GLY A 200 -1.34 19.57 -5.29
CA GLY A 200 -2.61 19.37 -5.94
C GLY A 200 -2.82 17.95 -6.48
N LEU A 201 -3.99 17.77 -7.07
CA LEU A 201 -4.46 16.54 -7.70
C LEU A 201 -4.66 16.78 -9.21
N THR A 202 -4.56 15.72 -10.00
CA THR A 202 -4.83 15.74 -11.44
C THR A 202 -5.43 14.43 -11.91
N THR A 203 -6.20 14.51 -12.97
CA THR A 203 -6.71 13.36 -13.74
C THR A 203 -6.08 13.30 -15.14
N PHE A 204 -5.13 14.20 -15.42
CA PHE A 204 -4.60 14.44 -16.77
C PHE A 204 -5.70 14.73 -17.81
N GLY A 205 -6.77 15.40 -17.37
CA GLY A 205 -7.92 15.73 -18.22
C GLY A 205 -8.87 14.56 -18.49
N GLN A 206 -8.67 13.40 -17.83
CA GLN A 206 -9.55 12.24 -17.94
C GLN A 206 -10.69 12.30 -16.90
N PRO A 207 -11.81 11.61 -17.14
CA PRO A 207 -12.87 11.48 -16.16
C PRO A 207 -12.45 10.63 -14.96
N LEU A 208 -13.05 10.90 -13.80
CA LEU A 208 -12.94 10.06 -12.61
C LEU A 208 -14.05 9.00 -12.65
N LEU A 209 -13.66 7.74 -12.87
CA LEU A 209 -14.51 6.56 -13.07
C LEU A 209 -14.41 5.56 -11.92
N ASN A 210 -13.38 5.68 -11.07
CA ASN A 210 -13.09 4.70 -10.03
C ASN A 210 -13.66 5.02 -8.64
N PHE A 211 -14.56 6.01 -8.53
CA PHE A 211 -15.26 6.33 -7.28
C PHE A 211 -16.60 5.61 -7.19
N GLU A 212 -16.89 5.08 -6.02
CA GLU A 212 -18.19 4.55 -5.64
C GLU A 212 -18.63 5.16 -4.31
N ILE A 213 -19.93 5.40 -4.16
CA ILE A 213 -20.54 6.03 -2.99
C ILE A 213 -21.73 5.18 -2.52
N ALA A 214 -21.90 5.08 -1.20
CA ALA A 214 -22.97 4.30 -0.58
C ALA A 214 -23.91 5.21 0.21
N GLY A 215 -25.22 4.94 0.12
CA GLY A 215 -26.24 5.51 0.98
C GLY A 215 -26.40 4.71 2.27
N ALA A 216 -27.46 5.01 3.03
CA ALA A 216 -27.76 4.31 4.29
C ALA A 216 -28.00 2.80 4.15
N ASP A 217 -28.27 2.30 2.94
CA ASP A 217 -28.38 0.87 2.63
C ASP A 217 -27.02 0.13 2.61
N GLY A 218 -25.91 0.88 2.64
CA GLY A 218 -24.55 0.34 2.54
C GLY A 218 -24.17 -0.18 1.16
N ILE A 219 -25.00 0.02 0.14
CA ILE A 219 -24.75 -0.48 -1.21
C ILE A 219 -23.95 0.58 -1.99
N TYR A 220 -22.71 0.23 -2.33
CA TYR A 220 -21.85 1.08 -3.15
C TYR A 220 -22.32 1.11 -4.61
N SER A 221 -22.57 2.31 -5.11
CA SER A 221 -22.91 2.60 -6.52
C SER A 221 -21.86 3.51 -7.16
N PRO A 222 -21.68 3.47 -8.49
CA PRO A 222 -20.80 4.41 -9.19
C PRO A 222 -21.12 5.86 -8.82
N ALA A 223 -20.09 6.68 -8.64
CA ALA A 223 -20.25 8.07 -8.23
C ALA A 223 -19.62 9.03 -9.24
N ASN A 224 -20.22 10.22 -9.33
CA ASN A 224 -19.56 11.36 -9.96
C ASN A 224 -18.50 11.88 -9.00
N ALA A 225 -17.37 12.33 -9.54
CA ALA A 225 -16.31 12.94 -8.76
C ALA A 225 -15.64 14.09 -9.51
N LYS A 226 -15.16 15.10 -8.78
CA LYS A 226 -14.36 16.21 -9.34
C LYS A 226 -13.37 16.77 -8.34
N ILE A 227 -12.28 17.33 -8.83
CA ILE A 227 -11.29 18.04 -8.02
C ILE A 227 -11.83 19.44 -7.68
N VAL A 228 -11.87 19.79 -6.40
CA VAL A 228 -12.26 21.12 -5.90
C VAL A 228 -11.24 21.58 -4.87
N LYS A 229 -10.51 22.66 -5.16
CA LYS A 229 -9.57 23.31 -4.24
C LYS A 229 -8.57 22.35 -3.55
N GLY A 230 -8.10 21.32 -4.26
CA GLY A 230 -7.16 20.33 -3.73
C GLY A 230 -7.79 19.11 -3.04
N SER A 231 -9.12 19.09 -2.93
CA SER A 231 -9.92 17.95 -2.43
C SER A 231 -10.70 17.29 -3.57
N ILE A 232 -11.36 16.16 -3.30
CA ILE A 232 -12.31 15.53 -4.22
C ILE A 232 -13.73 15.65 -3.66
N GLU A 233 -14.66 16.21 -4.43
CA GLU A 233 -16.10 16.07 -4.18
C GLU A 233 -16.59 14.80 -4.86
N VAL A 234 -17.29 13.92 -4.14
CA VAL A 234 -17.91 12.68 -4.64
C VAL A 234 -19.41 12.70 -4.35
N TRP A 235 -20.24 12.38 -5.36
CA TRP A 235 -21.70 12.37 -5.21
C TRP A 235 -22.39 11.44 -6.20
N ASN A 236 -23.63 11.05 -5.88
CA ASN A 236 -24.53 10.36 -6.80
C ASN A 236 -25.91 11.02 -6.70
N THR A 237 -26.51 11.39 -7.83
CA THR A 237 -27.78 12.14 -7.86
C THR A 237 -28.97 11.39 -7.26
N SER A 238 -28.86 10.06 -7.14
CA SER A 238 -29.90 9.21 -6.56
C SER A 238 -29.65 8.87 -5.08
N ILE A 239 -28.53 9.33 -4.49
CA ILE A 239 -28.15 9.05 -3.11
C ILE A 239 -28.09 10.36 -2.33
N SER A 240 -29.08 10.56 -1.46
CA SER A 240 -29.06 11.60 -0.43
C SER A 240 -28.42 11.08 0.86
N ASN A 241 -27.75 11.95 1.63
CA ASN A 241 -27.08 11.59 2.89
C ASN A 241 -26.15 10.37 2.76
N PRO A 242 -25.14 10.40 1.86
CA PRO A 242 -24.21 9.29 1.69
C PRO A 242 -23.43 9.00 2.98
N VAL A 243 -23.21 7.71 3.26
CA VAL A 243 -22.54 7.24 4.50
C VAL A 243 -21.16 6.63 4.23
N GLY A 244 -20.82 6.35 2.97
CA GLY A 244 -19.56 5.73 2.62
C GLY A 244 -19.08 6.08 1.23
N VAL A 245 -17.77 6.06 1.05
CA VAL A 245 -17.10 6.30 -0.23
C VAL A 245 -15.88 5.40 -0.37
N ARG A 246 -15.63 4.93 -1.58
CA ARG A 246 -14.43 4.17 -1.90
C ARG A 246 -13.87 4.55 -3.27
N TYR A 247 -12.57 4.35 -3.43
CA TYR A 247 -11.84 4.62 -4.65
C TYR A 247 -10.99 3.41 -5.04
N ALA A 248 -11.03 3.07 -6.33
CA ALA A 248 -10.24 1.99 -6.93
C ALA A 248 -10.35 0.67 -6.12
N PHE A 249 -11.58 0.35 -5.68
CA PHE A 249 -11.85 -0.72 -4.71
C PHE A 249 -12.31 -2.02 -5.40
N LYS A 250 -11.52 -2.48 -6.36
CA LYS A 250 -11.70 -3.71 -7.14
C LYS A 250 -10.39 -4.48 -7.22
N ASP A 251 -10.39 -5.78 -7.47
CA ASP A 251 -9.15 -6.55 -7.57
C ASP A 251 -8.25 -6.04 -8.71
N TRP A 252 -8.83 -5.97 -9.93
CA TRP A 252 -8.26 -5.24 -11.07
C TRP A 252 -8.86 -3.84 -11.20
N VAL A 253 -8.00 -2.85 -11.42
CA VAL A 253 -8.35 -1.45 -11.64
C VAL A 253 -7.19 -0.75 -12.33
N LYS A 254 -7.50 0.28 -13.11
CA LYS A 254 -6.52 1.26 -13.59
C LYS A 254 -6.87 2.61 -12.98
N GLY A 255 -6.08 3.06 -12.01
CA GLY A 255 -6.26 4.33 -11.32
C GLY A 255 -6.31 5.52 -12.28
N ASP A 256 -7.18 6.47 -11.98
CA ASP A 256 -7.46 7.67 -12.78
C ASP A 256 -7.26 8.98 -12.01
N LEU A 257 -6.87 8.89 -10.74
CA LEU A 257 -6.52 10.02 -9.89
C LEU A 257 -5.06 9.94 -9.46
N TYR A 258 -4.39 11.10 -9.56
CA TYR A 258 -2.96 11.27 -9.29
C TYR A 258 -2.75 12.55 -8.49
N ASN A 259 -1.60 12.69 -7.82
CA ASN A 259 -1.11 14.03 -7.50
C ASN A 259 -0.62 14.75 -8.77
N SER A 260 -0.49 16.07 -8.72
CA SER A 260 -0.06 16.90 -9.86
C SER A 260 1.32 16.53 -10.43
N GLN A 261 2.07 15.69 -9.72
CA GLN A 261 3.37 15.18 -10.15
C GLN A 261 3.30 13.77 -10.79
N GLY A 262 2.11 13.19 -10.92
CA GLY A 262 1.86 11.94 -11.64
C GLY A 262 2.10 10.66 -10.83
N LEU A 263 2.10 10.73 -9.50
CA LEU A 263 2.01 9.52 -8.67
C LEU A 263 0.54 9.21 -8.36
N PRO A 264 0.12 7.94 -8.47
CA PRO A 264 -1.29 7.56 -8.37
C PRO A 264 -1.80 7.59 -6.92
N VAL A 265 -3.10 7.75 -6.76
CA VAL A 265 -3.79 7.65 -5.46
C VAL A 265 -3.98 6.18 -5.07
N SER A 266 -3.74 5.85 -3.80
CA SER A 266 -4.01 4.50 -3.26
C SER A 266 -5.49 4.16 -3.23
N SER A 267 -5.84 2.87 -3.35
CA SER A 267 -7.16 2.37 -2.99
C SER A 267 -7.51 2.75 -1.55
N PHE A 268 -8.77 3.11 -1.31
CA PHE A 268 -9.32 3.30 0.03
C PHE A 268 -10.83 3.10 0.04
N GLU A 269 -11.34 2.79 1.22
CA GLU A 269 -12.75 2.82 1.60
C GLU A 269 -12.86 3.58 2.92
N ALA A 270 -13.86 4.46 3.03
CA ALA A 270 -14.13 5.21 4.25
C ALA A 270 -15.64 5.31 4.48
N ALA A 271 -16.05 5.18 5.74
CA ALA A 271 -17.43 5.34 6.19
C ALA A 271 -17.53 6.46 7.21
N ILE A 272 -18.63 7.23 7.19
CA ILE A 272 -18.89 8.29 8.15
C ILE A 272 -19.06 7.60 9.49
N SER A 273 -18.17 7.90 10.44
CA SER A 273 -18.31 7.40 11.79
C SER A 273 -19.57 8.05 12.37
N ASN A 274 -20.59 7.25 12.67
CA ASN A 274 -21.67 7.72 13.54
C ASN A 274 -21.02 8.09 14.87
N GLN A 275 -20.96 9.38 15.17
CA GLN A 275 -20.69 9.84 16.53
C GLN A 275 -21.88 9.39 17.36
N ASN A 276 -21.79 8.19 17.96
CA ASN A 276 -22.63 7.78 19.07
C ASN A 276 -21.92 8.14 20.37
#